data_AF-A0A8J5X565-F1
#
_entry.id   AF-A0A8J5X565-F1
#
_cell.length_a   1.000
_cell.length_b   1.000
_cell.length_c   1.000
_cell.angle_alpha   90.00
_cell.angle_beta   90.00
_cell.angle_gamma   90.00
#
_symmetry.space_group_name_H-M   'P 1'
#
loop_
_entity.id
_entity.type
_entity.pdbx_description
1 polymer ?
#
loop_
_entity_poly.entity_id
_entity_poly.type
_entity_poly.pdbx_seq_one_letter_code
_entity_poly.pdbx_strand_id
1 'polypeptide(L)'
;MERWAVAYGDAARFVCVSCAGPELAGDFGRKLKLRTCVNTWVEEDDMPTWGQLGCNGLIVLDSKGTVVCKSSPAFLEVRQRAFEYVETLLDALLSASAPPASGPRAGASVRVSGLVSRADLNGLEGVCVAPADAGGRCAVSVGGETLSIKLGNLEALEPTGGGGGSADGACASSACALPKRGAAAGDGAATGEGASGAAKKGKTGSDAERAVESARRVSVPSVLVPELDAEHEACAAALERLAAERTPAAATALLDEYERHFAHEEALLDAHVYGHARDAPASAGFSAAAGARRSHLADHALLLDGVRALLGAGAIGADAAARVAAEFERHAEQYDGGYVDALSRALARAAA
;
A
#
# COMPACT_ATOMS: atom_id res chain seq x y z
N MET A 1 -5.48 -2.65 -15.81
CA MET A 1 -5.98 -1.83 -16.93
C MET A 1 -6.17 -2.64 -18.21
N GLU A 2 -5.13 -3.00 -18.98
CA GLU A 2 -5.31 -3.72 -20.26
C GLU A 2 -6.16 -5.00 -20.13
N ARG A 3 -5.87 -5.83 -19.13
CA ARG A 3 -6.66 -7.04 -18.84
C ARG A 3 -8.14 -6.75 -18.58
N TRP A 4 -8.46 -5.66 -17.89
CA TRP A 4 -9.84 -5.24 -17.67
C TRP A 4 -10.48 -4.69 -18.94
N ALA A 5 -9.74 -3.90 -19.73
CA ALA A 5 -10.24 -3.41 -21.01
C ALA A 5 -10.63 -4.55 -21.96
N VAL A 6 -9.85 -5.64 -21.95
CA VAL A 6 -10.21 -6.87 -22.69
C VAL A 6 -11.40 -7.58 -22.06
N ALA A 7 -11.42 -7.75 -20.73
CA ALA A 7 -12.47 -8.51 -20.04
C ALA A 7 -13.87 -7.86 -20.11
N TYR A 8 -13.93 -6.54 -19.93
CA TYR A 8 -15.18 -5.77 -19.97
C TYR A 8 -15.57 -5.33 -21.38
N GLY A 9 -14.63 -5.32 -22.34
CA GLY A 9 -14.90 -4.99 -23.73
C GLY A 9 -15.57 -3.62 -23.89
N ASP A 10 -16.71 -3.60 -24.59
CA ASP A 10 -17.46 -2.36 -24.82
C ASP A 10 -18.33 -1.94 -23.63
N ALA A 11 -18.45 -2.76 -22.59
CA ALA A 11 -19.25 -2.45 -21.40
C ALA A 11 -18.62 -1.33 -20.57
N ALA A 12 -17.29 -1.29 -20.47
CA ALA A 12 -16.56 -0.26 -19.74
C ALA A 12 -15.31 0.20 -20.51
N ARG A 13 -15.05 1.50 -20.50
CA ARG A 13 -13.84 2.08 -21.10
C ARG A 13 -12.81 2.35 -20.02
N PHE A 14 -11.57 1.91 -20.26
CA PHE A 14 -10.45 2.14 -19.37
C PHE A 14 -9.52 3.16 -20.00
N VAL A 15 -9.17 4.20 -19.24
CA VAL A 15 -8.31 5.29 -19.67
C VAL A 15 -7.09 5.34 -18.77
N CYS A 16 -5.89 5.26 -19.35
CA CYS A 16 -4.63 5.51 -18.68
C CYS A 16 -4.18 6.92 -19.05
N VAL A 17 -4.04 7.80 -18.06
CA VAL A 17 -3.67 9.21 -18.24
C VAL A 17 -2.30 9.43 -17.60
N SER A 18 -1.29 9.74 -18.42
CA SER A 18 0.01 10.19 -17.94
C SER A 18 -0.07 11.64 -17.48
N CYS A 19 0.44 11.93 -16.29
CA CYS A 19 0.56 13.28 -15.73
C CYS A 19 1.95 13.89 -15.98
N ALA A 20 2.84 13.17 -16.66
CA ALA A 20 4.20 13.63 -16.98
C ALA A 20 4.38 13.76 -18.50
N GLY A 21 3.29 14.13 -19.19
CA GLY A 21 3.31 14.40 -20.63
C GLY A 21 3.28 13.16 -21.54
N PRO A 22 3.39 13.40 -22.86
CA PRO A 22 3.18 12.40 -23.92
C PRO A 22 4.27 11.35 -24.00
N GLU A 23 5.52 11.68 -23.65
CA GLU A 23 6.64 10.74 -23.72
C GLU A 23 6.44 9.56 -22.76
N LEU A 24 6.11 9.86 -21.50
CA LEU A 24 5.80 8.83 -20.50
C LEU A 24 4.57 8.02 -20.88
N ALA A 25 3.54 8.66 -21.43
CA ALA A 25 2.37 7.94 -21.95
C ALA A 25 2.80 6.94 -23.03
N GLY A 26 3.62 7.37 -24.00
CA GLY A 26 4.16 6.51 -25.05
C GLY A 26 4.97 5.33 -24.51
N ASP A 27 5.80 5.57 -23.50
CA ASP A 27 6.56 4.54 -22.80
C ASP A 27 5.66 3.52 -22.11
N PHE A 28 4.63 3.96 -21.39
CA PHE A 28 3.67 3.08 -20.74
C PHE A 28 2.91 2.24 -21.77
N GLY A 29 2.47 2.85 -22.87
CA GLY A 29 1.81 2.15 -23.96
C GLY A 29 2.67 1.00 -24.51
N ARG A 30 3.97 1.25 -24.73
CA ARG A 30 4.92 0.22 -25.20
C ARG A 30 5.23 -0.84 -24.15
N LYS A 31 5.68 -0.42 -22.95
CA LYS A 31 6.16 -1.33 -21.90
C LYS A 31 5.04 -2.20 -21.34
N LEU A 32 3.86 -1.61 -21.10
CA LEU A 32 2.70 -2.32 -20.57
C LEU A 32 1.83 -2.95 -21.67
N LYS A 33 2.20 -2.77 -22.94
CA LYS A 33 1.49 -3.31 -24.12
C LYS A 33 0.00 -2.95 -24.11
N LEU A 34 -0.30 -1.68 -23.84
CA LEU A 34 -1.67 -1.17 -23.81
C LEU A 34 -2.21 -1.08 -25.24
N ARG A 35 -3.21 -1.89 -25.57
CA ARG A 35 -3.81 -1.96 -26.93
C ARG A 35 -5.30 -1.67 -26.91
N THR A 36 -5.99 -2.13 -25.87
CA THR A 36 -7.45 -2.00 -25.76
C THR A 36 -7.85 -0.81 -24.90
N CYS A 37 -7.06 -0.43 -23.89
CA CYS A 37 -7.34 0.79 -23.14
C CYS A 37 -6.91 2.06 -23.89
N VAL A 38 -7.60 3.17 -23.64
CA VAL A 38 -7.19 4.49 -24.14
C VAL A 38 -5.98 4.93 -23.33
N ASN A 39 -4.87 5.22 -24.00
CA ASN A 39 -3.66 5.73 -23.39
C ASN A 39 -3.43 7.17 -23.83
N THR A 40 -3.39 8.10 -22.89
CA THR A 40 -3.35 9.54 -23.15
C THR A 40 -2.52 10.25 -22.07
N TRP A 41 -2.42 11.56 -22.16
CA TRP A 41 -1.76 12.40 -21.19
C TRP A 41 -2.59 13.66 -20.96
N VAL A 42 -2.29 14.34 -19.86
CA VAL A 42 -2.82 15.66 -19.55
C VAL A 42 -1.65 16.62 -19.41
N GLU A 43 -1.83 17.84 -19.89
CA GLU A 43 -0.84 18.91 -19.71
C GLU A 43 -0.84 19.37 -18.25
N GLU A 44 0.29 19.90 -17.78
CA GLU A 44 0.44 20.33 -16.39
C GLU A 44 -0.62 21.36 -15.97
N ASP A 45 -0.97 22.27 -16.87
CA ASP A 45 -1.99 23.31 -16.65
C ASP A 45 -3.43 22.76 -16.60
N ASP A 46 -3.66 21.57 -17.15
CA ASP A 46 -4.98 20.91 -17.22
C ASP A 46 -5.14 19.79 -16.16
N MET A 47 -4.18 19.68 -15.24
CA MET A 47 -4.20 18.64 -14.20
C MET A 47 -5.47 18.74 -13.34
N PRO A 48 -6.21 17.63 -13.14
CA PRO A 48 -7.41 17.68 -12.32
C PRO A 48 -7.06 18.04 -10.89
N THR A 49 -7.78 18.99 -10.31
CA THR A 49 -7.60 19.41 -8.90
C THR A 49 -8.19 18.40 -7.92
N TRP A 50 -8.77 17.31 -8.39
CA TRP A 50 -9.42 16.31 -7.57
C TRP A 50 -9.19 14.90 -8.13
N GLY A 51 -9.37 13.91 -7.26
CA GLY A 51 -9.18 12.51 -7.59
C GLY A 51 -7.71 12.08 -7.52
N GLN A 52 -7.50 10.78 -7.63
CA GLN A 52 -6.21 10.14 -7.41
C GLN A 52 -5.86 9.34 -8.66
N LEU A 53 -4.73 9.65 -9.30
CA LEU A 53 -4.26 9.01 -10.53
C LEU A 53 -3.10 8.06 -10.24
N GLY A 54 -3.13 6.85 -10.81
CA GLY A 54 -2.02 5.89 -10.78
C GLY A 54 -2.09 4.88 -9.63
N CYS A 55 -0.94 4.55 -9.01
CA CYS A 55 -0.80 3.56 -7.93
C CYS A 55 -1.64 3.86 -6.67
N ASN A 56 -2.11 5.09 -6.64
CA ASN A 56 -2.83 5.73 -5.57
C ASN A 56 -4.36 5.48 -5.71
N GLY A 57 -4.87 4.99 -6.84
CA GLY A 57 -6.29 4.67 -6.99
C GLY A 57 -6.82 4.98 -8.39
N LEU A 58 -8.10 4.70 -8.59
CA LEU A 58 -8.80 4.93 -9.85
C LEU A 58 -9.99 5.85 -9.64
N ILE A 59 -10.23 6.69 -10.64
CA ILE A 59 -11.46 7.47 -10.77
C ILE A 59 -12.44 6.64 -11.61
N VAL A 60 -13.67 6.50 -11.12
CA VAL A 60 -14.73 5.76 -11.84
C VAL A 60 -15.88 6.71 -12.13
N LEU A 61 -16.29 6.74 -13.39
CA LEU A 61 -17.41 7.50 -13.91
C LEU A 61 -18.51 6.54 -14.39
N ASP A 62 -19.77 6.94 -14.24
CA ASP A 62 -20.89 6.22 -14.84
C ASP A 62 -21.07 6.55 -16.34
N SER A 63 -22.07 5.93 -16.98
CA SER A 63 -22.38 6.15 -18.40
C SER A 63 -22.86 7.55 -18.74
N LYS A 64 -23.16 8.39 -17.74
CA LYS A 64 -23.53 9.80 -17.91
C LYS A 64 -22.33 10.74 -17.66
N GLY A 65 -21.15 10.19 -17.37
CA GLY A 65 -19.98 10.97 -17.00
C GLY A 65 -20.02 11.50 -15.57
N THR A 66 -20.92 10.99 -14.71
CA THR A 66 -20.95 11.36 -13.30
C THR A 66 -19.88 10.58 -12.54
N VAL A 67 -19.10 11.27 -11.70
CA VAL A 67 -18.08 10.63 -10.87
C VAL A 67 -18.76 9.83 -9.76
N VAL A 68 -18.64 8.50 -9.81
CA VAL A 68 -19.20 7.59 -8.80
C VAL A 68 -18.16 7.16 -7.77
N CYS A 69 -16.87 7.26 -8.11
CA CYS A 69 -15.75 7.05 -7.20
C CYS A 69 -14.63 8.03 -7.57
N LYS A 70 -14.30 8.96 -6.66
CA LYS A 70 -13.22 9.95 -6.86
C LYS A 70 -11.84 9.34 -6.66
N SER A 71 -11.74 8.30 -5.83
CA SER A 71 -10.51 7.56 -5.57
C SER A 71 -10.87 6.18 -5.05
N SER A 72 -10.58 5.14 -5.83
CA SER A 72 -10.59 3.77 -5.31
C SER A 72 -9.48 3.59 -4.28
N PRO A 73 -9.52 2.55 -3.43
CA PRO A 73 -8.39 2.20 -2.58
C PRO A 73 -7.08 2.11 -3.37
N ALA A 74 -5.98 2.60 -2.79
CA ALA A 74 -4.67 2.56 -3.42
C ALA A 74 -4.14 1.12 -3.47
N PHE A 75 -3.58 0.71 -4.60
CA PHE A 75 -3.01 -0.64 -4.72
C PHE A 75 -1.85 -0.86 -3.76
N LEU A 76 -1.03 0.17 -3.49
CA LEU A 76 0.11 0.03 -2.58
C LEU A 76 -0.34 -0.22 -1.13
N GLU A 77 -1.52 0.30 -0.74
CA GLU A 77 -2.07 0.16 0.61
C GLU A 77 -2.78 -1.19 0.81
N VAL A 78 -3.65 -1.59 -0.13
CA VAL A 78 -4.53 -2.75 0.04
C VAL A 78 -4.34 -3.87 -0.98
N ARG A 79 -3.33 -3.75 -1.85
CA ARG A 79 -2.91 -4.76 -2.84
C ARG A 79 -4.09 -5.23 -3.70
N GLN A 80 -4.27 -6.55 -3.84
CA GLN A 80 -5.30 -7.17 -4.69
C GLN A 80 -6.71 -6.66 -4.40
N ARG A 81 -7.01 -6.26 -3.15
CA ARG A 81 -8.33 -5.75 -2.76
C ARG A 81 -8.68 -4.44 -3.45
N ALA A 82 -7.70 -3.64 -3.86
CA ALA A 82 -7.94 -2.44 -4.66
C ALA A 82 -8.57 -2.80 -6.00
N PHE A 83 -8.17 -3.92 -6.60
CA PHE A 83 -8.72 -4.40 -7.87
C PHE A 83 -10.12 -4.98 -7.68
N GLU A 84 -10.32 -5.82 -6.67
CA GLU A 84 -11.63 -6.42 -6.35
C GLU A 84 -12.70 -5.34 -6.08
N TYR A 85 -12.30 -4.25 -5.42
CA TYR A 85 -13.17 -3.08 -5.23
C TYR A 85 -13.68 -2.52 -6.56
N VAL A 86 -12.75 -2.28 -7.50
CA VAL A 86 -13.06 -1.65 -8.78
C VAL A 86 -13.93 -2.58 -9.62
N GLU A 87 -13.60 -3.87 -9.64
CA GLU A 87 -14.40 -4.89 -10.34
C GLU A 87 -15.82 -4.93 -9.78
N THR A 88 -15.99 -4.97 -8.45
CA THR A 88 -17.30 -4.95 -7.79
C THR A 88 -18.09 -3.68 -8.14
N LEU A 89 -17.43 -2.52 -8.15
CA LEU A 89 -18.04 -1.25 -8.50
C LEU A 89 -18.50 -1.23 -9.96
N LEU A 90 -17.67 -1.71 -10.89
CA LEU A 90 -18.02 -1.81 -12.31
C LEU A 90 -19.19 -2.77 -12.52
N ASP A 91 -19.17 -3.95 -11.93
CA ASP A 91 -20.24 -4.94 -12.07
C ASP A 91 -21.58 -4.40 -11.58
N ALA A 92 -21.58 -3.61 -10.50
CA ALA A 92 -22.77 -2.92 -10.00
C ALA A 92 -23.29 -1.87 -10.99
N LEU A 93 -22.41 -1.05 -11.58
CA LEU A 93 -22.80 -0.03 -12.58
C LEU A 93 -23.35 -0.68 -13.86
N LEU A 94 -22.73 -1.76 -14.32
CA LEU A 94 -23.08 -2.45 -15.57
C LEU A 94 -24.37 -3.25 -15.48
N SER A 95 -24.65 -3.83 -14.32
CA SER A 95 -25.88 -4.61 -14.12
C SER A 95 -27.13 -3.75 -14.07
N ALA A 96 -27.02 -2.41 -14.05
CA ALA A 96 -28.09 -1.45 -13.77
C ALA A 96 -28.88 -1.76 -12.48
N SER A 97 -28.42 -2.71 -11.67
CA SER A 97 -28.84 -2.91 -10.30
C SER A 97 -28.48 -1.63 -9.57
N ALA A 98 -29.48 -0.92 -9.08
CA ALA A 98 -29.24 0.17 -8.14
C ALA A 98 -28.25 -0.37 -7.09
N PRO A 99 -27.11 0.31 -6.83
CA PRO A 99 -26.21 -0.12 -5.78
C PRO A 99 -27.06 -0.34 -4.52
N PRO A 100 -26.93 -1.49 -3.83
CA PRO A 100 -27.87 -1.89 -2.78
C PRO A 100 -28.11 -0.70 -1.85
N ALA A 101 -29.37 -0.23 -1.81
CA ALA A 101 -29.72 1.09 -1.27
C ALA A 101 -29.51 1.21 0.25
N SER A 102 -29.15 0.11 0.91
CA SER A 102 -28.90 0.06 2.35
C SER A 102 -27.60 -0.67 2.62
N GLY A 103 -26.58 0.07 3.02
CA GLY A 103 -25.37 -0.47 3.61
C GLY A 103 -24.06 0.15 3.09
N PRO A 104 -22.95 -0.11 3.79
CA PRO A 104 -21.63 0.25 3.31
C PRO A 104 -21.36 -0.43 1.96
N ARG A 105 -20.89 0.35 0.99
CA ARG A 105 -20.46 -0.18 -0.32
C ARG A 105 -19.15 -0.94 -0.13
N ALA A 106 -18.80 -1.82 -1.07
CA ALA A 106 -17.42 -2.30 -1.16
C ALA A 106 -16.47 -1.08 -1.14
N GLY A 107 -15.36 -1.23 -0.44
CA GLY A 107 -14.34 -0.30 0.04
C GLY A 107 -14.77 0.88 0.90
N ALA A 108 -16.03 0.97 1.33
CA ALA A 108 -16.40 1.96 2.34
C ALA A 108 -15.68 1.66 3.66
N SER A 109 -15.09 2.69 4.27
CA SER A 109 -14.61 2.62 5.64
C SER A 109 -15.80 2.44 6.58
N VAL A 110 -15.67 1.51 7.53
CA VAL A 110 -16.72 1.19 8.49
C VAL A 110 -16.12 1.04 9.87
N ARG A 111 -16.87 1.41 10.90
CA ARG A 111 -16.56 1.07 12.28
C ARG A 111 -17.43 -0.09 12.72
N VAL A 112 -16.80 -1.12 13.26
CA VAL A 112 -17.50 -2.28 13.79
C VAL A 112 -18.10 -1.94 15.15
N SER A 113 -19.37 -2.24 15.36
CA SER A 113 -20.06 -1.98 16.63
C SER A 113 -21.10 -3.05 16.95
N GLY A 114 -21.42 -3.22 18.24
CA GLY A 114 -22.50 -4.10 18.69
C GLY A 114 -22.30 -5.62 18.46
N LEU A 115 -21.07 -6.08 18.17
CA LEU A 115 -20.77 -7.51 18.13
C LEU A 115 -20.75 -8.09 19.55
N VAL A 116 -21.60 -9.08 19.82
CA VAL A 116 -21.66 -9.77 21.12
C VAL A 116 -20.59 -10.86 21.23
N SER A 117 -20.38 -11.64 20.16
CA SER A 117 -19.46 -12.79 20.16
C SER A 117 -17.99 -12.41 19.97
N ARG A 118 -17.71 -11.21 19.45
CA ARG A 118 -16.36 -10.67 19.18
C ARG A 118 -16.30 -9.21 19.64
N ALA A 119 -16.56 -9.00 20.94
CA ALA A 119 -16.59 -7.66 21.52
C ALA A 119 -15.25 -6.93 21.43
N ASP A 120 -14.14 -7.67 21.29
CA ASP A 120 -12.78 -7.20 21.01
C ASP A 120 -12.67 -6.39 19.71
N LEU A 121 -13.58 -6.60 18.76
CA LEU A 121 -13.58 -5.90 17.48
C LEU A 121 -14.43 -4.62 17.49
N ASN A 122 -15.27 -4.42 18.50
CA ASN A 122 -16.09 -3.23 18.58
C ASN A 122 -15.22 -1.98 18.77
N GLY A 123 -15.50 -0.94 17.99
CA GLY A 123 -14.71 0.29 17.94
C GLY A 123 -13.55 0.25 16.94
N LEU A 124 -13.18 -0.93 16.41
CA LEU A 124 -12.17 -1.02 15.37
C LEU A 124 -12.74 -0.58 14.02
N GLU A 125 -11.89 0.10 13.26
CA GLU A 125 -12.18 0.51 11.89
C GLU A 125 -11.78 -0.60 10.92
N GLY A 126 -12.53 -0.71 9.83
CA GLY A 126 -12.33 -1.68 8.79
C GLY A 126 -12.79 -1.17 7.44
N VAL A 127 -12.62 -2.00 6.43
CA VAL A 127 -13.03 -1.71 5.06
C VAL A 127 -14.05 -2.76 4.64
N CYS A 128 -15.24 -2.32 4.24
CA CYS A 128 -16.23 -3.21 3.66
C CYS A 128 -15.66 -3.80 2.37
N VAL A 129 -15.29 -5.07 2.31
CA VAL A 129 -14.71 -5.69 1.12
C VAL A 129 -15.77 -6.17 0.12
N ALA A 130 -16.96 -6.53 0.60
CA ALA A 130 -18.10 -6.86 -0.26
C ALA A 130 -19.39 -6.29 0.33
N PRO A 131 -20.34 -5.83 -0.52
CA PRO A 131 -21.62 -5.30 -0.05
C PRO A 131 -22.43 -6.39 0.67
N ALA A 132 -23.56 -5.98 1.27
CA ALA A 132 -24.44 -6.90 1.96
C ALA A 132 -24.92 -8.02 1.03
N ASP A 133 -24.74 -9.27 1.45
CA ASP A 133 -25.31 -10.45 0.80
C ASP A 133 -26.84 -10.51 0.96
N ALA A 134 -27.47 -11.55 0.39
CA ALA A 134 -28.92 -11.78 0.54
C ALA A 134 -29.36 -11.97 2.01
N GLY A 135 -28.42 -12.25 2.92
CA GLY A 135 -28.63 -12.34 4.36
C GLY A 135 -28.41 -11.03 5.12
N GLY A 136 -28.13 -9.92 4.44
CA GLY A 136 -27.91 -8.61 5.05
C GLY A 136 -26.56 -8.47 5.77
N ARG A 137 -25.54 -9.25 5.36
CA ARG A 137 -24.20 -9.20 5.93
C ARG A 137 -23.17 -8.71 4.92
N CYS A 138 -22.38 -7.71 5.30
CA CYS A 138 -21.22 -7.28 4.53
C CYS A 138 -20.00 -8.10 4.92
N ALA A 139 -19.15 -8.40 3.95
CA ALA A 139 -17.79 -8.85 4.26
C ALA A 139 -16.96 -7.60 4.59
N VAL A 140 -16.32 -7.54 5.75
CA VAL A 140 -15.54 -6.40 6.25
C VAL A 140 -14.17 -6.88 6.67
N SER A 141 -13.11 -6.21 6.23
CA SER A 141 -11.77 -6.49 6.71
C SER A 141 -11.39 -5.56 7.87
N VAL A 142 -11.03 -6.15 9.01
CA VAL A 142 -10.59 -5.47 10.23
C VAL A 142 -9.28 -6.12 10.69
N GLY A 143 -8.21 -5.33 10.81
CA GLY A 143 -6.91 -5.84 11.27
C GLY A 143 -6.34 -6.98 10.41
N GLY A 144 -6.63 -7.01 9.11
CA GLY A 144 -6.19 -8.04 8.17
C GLY A 144 -7.09 -9.28 8.07
N GLU A 145 -7.96 -9.53 9.06
CA GLU A 145 -8.98 -10.58 9.01
C GLU A 145 -10.17 -10.10 8.16
N THR A 146 -10.86 -11.00 7.45
CA THR A 146 -12.12 -10.70 6.74
C THR A 146 -13.30 -11.39 7.45
N LEU A 147 -14.32 -10.62 7.80
CA LEU A 147 -15.43 -11.03 8.65
C LEU A 147 -16.79 -10.76 7.97
N SER A 148 -17.76 -11.65 8.15
CA SER A 148 -19.14 -11.44 7.68
C SER A 148 -19.99 -10.78 8.77
N ILE A 149 -20.19 -9.46 8.68
CA ILE A 149 -20.79 -8.61 9.72
C ILE A 149 -22.16 -8.11 9.25
N LYS A 150 -23.19 -8.19 10.11
CA LYS A 150 -24.52 -7.65 9.81
C LYS A 150 -24.48 -6.14 9.65
N LEU A 151 -25.31 -5.60 8.77
CA LEU A 151 -25.40 -4.14 8.56
C LEU A 151 -25.64 -3.33 9.85
N GLY A 152 -26.49 -3.82 10.77
CA GLY A 152 -26.73 -3.15 12.05
C GLY A 152 -25.53 -3.12 13.01
N ASN A 153 -24.44 -3.82 12.67
CA ASN A 153 -23.18 -3.84 13.41
C ASN A 153 -22.07 -3.03 12.70
N LEU A 154 -22.43 -2.27 11.66
CA LEU A 154 -21.52 -1.45 10.90
C LEU A 154 -22.01 -0.01 10.89
N GLU A 155 -21.15 0.87 11.36
CA GLU A 155 -21.32 2.31 11.20
C GLU A 155 -20.49 2.73 9.99
N ALA A 156 -21.13 3.26 8.95
CA ALA A 156 -20.40 3.81 7.82
C ALA A 156 -19.59 5.02 8.31
N LEU A 157 -18.28 4.98 8.12
CA LEU A 157 -17.45 6.15 8.30
C LEU A 157 -17.52 6.87 6.98
N GLU A 158 -18.25 7.99 6.95
CA GLU A 158 -18.12 8.93 5.85
C GLU A 158 -16.63 9.18 5.68
N PRO A 159 -16.07 9.00 4.46
CA PRO A 159 -14.68 9.31 4.24
C PRO A 159 -14.52 10.74 4.74
N THR A 160 -13.62 10.94 5.70
CA THR A 160 -13.22 12.27 6.13
C THR A 160 -12.50 12.91 4.95
N GLY A 161 -13.27 13.31 3.95
CA GLY A 161 -12.83 14.18 2.89
C GLY A 161 -12.40 15.44 3.62
N GLY A 162 -11.12 15.76 3.52
CA GLY A 162 -10.65 17.11 3.81
C GLY A 162 -11.66 18.09 3.21
N GLY A 163 -12.26 18.89 4.09
CA GLY A 163 -13.50 19.60 3.82
C GLY A 163 -13.44 20.49 2.60
N GLY A 164 -14.38 20.28 1.68
CA GLY A 164 -14.97 21.33 0.85
C GLY A 164 -16.33 21.68 1.45
N GLY A 165 -16.46 22.90 1.97
CA GLY A 165 -17.46 23.26 2.98
C GLY A 165 -18.91 23.46 2.53
N SER A 166 -19.79 23.42 3.53
CA SER A 166 -20.93 24.32 3.68
C SER A 166 -21.21 24.55 5.17
N ALA A 167 -21.79 25.71 5.47
CA ALA A 167 -21.71 26.50 6.69
C ALA A 167 -22.17 25.86 8.03
N ASP A 168 -21.64 26.48 9.10
CA ASP A 168 -22.10 26.52 10.50
C ASP A 168 -21.80 25.33 11.42
N GLY A 169 -20.86 25.54 12.36
CA GLY A 169 -20.82 24.80 13.62
C GLY A 169 -19.41 24.39 14.08
N ALA A 170 -18.93 25.03 15.14
CA ALA A 170 -17.61 24.82 15.74
C ALA A 170 -17.51 23.54 16.62
N CYS A 171 -16.38 22.83 16.54
CA CYS A 171 -15.62 22.25 17.68
C CYS A 171 -14.28 21.72 17.12
N ALA A 172 -13.09 22.18 17.50
CA ALA A 172 -12.36 22.19 18.79
C ALA A 172 -11.68 20.86 19.16
N SER A 173 -10.34 20.86 19.08
CA SER A 173 -9.36 20.00 19.80
C SER A 173 -9.37 18.49 19.45
N SER A 174 -8.39 17.64 19.73
CA SER A 174 -6.96 17.64 20.09
C SER A 174 -6.64 16.14 20.31
N ALA A 175 -5.40 15.72 20.07
CA ALA A 175 -4.79 14.47 20.55
C ALA A 175 -5.19 13.13 19.88
N CYS A 176 -4.39 12.71 18.90
CA CYS A 176 -4.15 11.29 18.64
C CYS A 176 -2.96 10.84 19.48
N ALA A 177 -3.22 10.32 20.69
CA ALA A 177 -2.25 9.56 21.47
C ALA A 177 -2.68 8.08 21.47
N LEU A 178 -1.84 7.22 20.89
CA LEU A 178 -2.03 5.76 20.89
C LEU A 178 -1.77 5.18 22.29
N PRO A 179 -2.63 4.31 22.85
CA PRO A 179 -2.33 3.61 24.09
C PRO A 179 -1.40 2.41 23.85
N LYS A 180 -0.41 2.27 24.74
CA LYS A 180 0.53 1.14 24.83
C LYS A 180 -0.22 -0.14 25.21
N ARG A 181 -0.04 -1.22 24.44
CA ARG A 181 -0.48 -2.58 24.83
C ARG A 181 0.50 -3.18 25.84
N GLY A 182 -0.03 -3.61 26.98
CA GLY A 182 0.66 -4.40 27.99
C GLY A 182 0.66 -5.90 27.64
N ALA A 183 1.70 -6.59 28.10
CA ALA A 183 1.94 -8.02 27.94
C ALA A 183 1.40 -8.84 29.13
N ALA A 184 0.93 -10.06 28.86
CA ALA A 184 1.00 -11.30 29.69
C ALA A 184 0.14 -12.41 29.02
N ALA A 185 0.72 -13.55 28.60
CA ALA A 185 0.81 -14.86 29.28
C ALA A 185 -0.56 -15.60 29.40
N GLY A 186 -0.75 -16.90 29.13
CA GLY A 186 0.11 -18.03 28.74
C GLY A 186 -0.74 -19.33 28.69
N ASP A 187 -0.15 -20.38 28.10
CA ASP A 187 -0.36 -21.84 28.26
C ASP A 187 -1.70 -22.56 28.00
N GLY A 188 -1.60 -23.70 27.29
CA GLY A 188 -2.58 -24.81 27.35
C GLY A 188 -2.59 -25.76 26.14
N ALA A 189 -1.94 -26.92 26.28
CA ALA A 189 -1.80 -27.99 25.28
C ALA A 189 -3.04 -28.93 25.15
N ALA A 190 -3.20 -29.60 23.99
CA ALA A 190 -3.27 -31.07 23.82
C ALA A 190 -4.15 -31.57 22.63
N THR A 191 -3.50 -32.40 21.80
CA THR A 191 -3.95 -33.64 21.11
C THR A 191 -5.17 -33.69 20.18
N GLY A 192 -4.92 -34.21 18.96
CA GLY A 192 -5.93 -34.79 18.08
C GLY A 192 -5.32 -35.42 16.82
N GLU A 193 -5.10 -36.73 16.85
CA GLU A 193 -4.77 -37.59 15.71
C GLU A 193 -5.93 -37.67 14.70
N GLY A 194 -5.64 -37.88 13.40
CA GLY A 194 -6.63 -38.49 12.49
C GLY A 194 -6.53 -38.16 11.00
N ALA A 195 -5.88 -39.07 10.27
CA ALA A 195 -6.24 -39.54 8.92
C ALA A 195 -5.91 -38.71 7.64
N SER A 196 -4.89 -39.24 6.93
CA SER A 196 -4.98 -39.78 5.56
C SER A 196 -5.53 -38.89 4.44
N GLY A 197 -4.64 -38.45 3.54
CA GLY A 197 -5.03 -38.01 2.19
C GLY A 197 -3.90 -37.58 1.27
N ALA A 198 -3.61 -38.42 0.27
CA ALA A 198 -2.97 -38.11 -1.02
C ALA A 198 -1.51 -37.57 -1.01
N ALA A 199 -0.58 -38.50 -1.26
CA ALA A 199 0.80 -38.22 -1.63
C ALA A 199 0.88 -37.41 -2.94
N LYS A 200 1.01 -36.08 -2.83
CA LYS A 200 1.58 -35.26 -3.91
C LYS A 200 3.09 -35.49 -3.90
N LYS A 201 3.60 -35.99 -5.03
CA LYS A 201 5.02 -36.20 -5.31
C LYS A 201 5.73 -34.84 -5.29
N GLY A 202 6.12 -34.39 -4.10
CA GLY A 202 6.85 -33.15 -3.89
C GLY A 202 8.22 -33.25 -4.55
N LYS A 203 8.49 -32.32 -5.46
CA LYS A 203 9.83 -32.09 -5.99
C LYS A 203 10.67 -31.55 -4.83
N THR A 204 11.39 -32.44 -4.15
CA THR A 204 12.41 -32.10 -3.16
C THR A 204 13.53 -31.36 -3.91
N GLY A 205 13.37 -30.05 -4.09
CA GLY A 205 14.50 -29.17 -4.33
C GLY A 205 15.45 -29.41 -3.15
N SER A 206 16.66 -29.86 -3.46
CA SER A 206 17.62 -30.26 -2.43
C SER A 206 17.90 -29.09 -1.50
N ASP A 207 18.02 -29.33 -0.20
CA ASP A 207 18.39 -28.30 0.79
C ASP A 207 19.68 -27.54 0.40
N ALA A 208 20.50 -28.15 -0.46
CA ALA A 208 21.70 -27.55 -1.05
C ALA A 208 21.41 -26.40 -2.04
N GLU A 209 20.41 -26.52 -2.93
CA GLU A 209 20.04 -25.40 -3.84
C GLU A 209 19.51 -24.20 -3.06
N ARG A 210 18.74 -24.48 -2.00
CA ARG A 210 18.16 -23.44 -1.13
C ARG A 210 19.22 -22.77 -0.25
N ALA A 211 20.29 -23.48 0.10
CA ALA A 211 21.45 -22.92 0.79
C ALA A 211 22.32 -22.03 -0.11
N VAL A 212 22.39 -22.31 -1.43
CA VAL A 212 23.15 -21.49 -2.39
C VAL A 212 22.46 -20.15 -2.68
N GLU A 213 21.13 -20.12 -2.70
CA GLU A 213 20.37 -18.87 -2.86
C GLU A 213 20.48 -17.94 -1.63
N SER A 214 20.74 -18.51 -0.45
CA SER A 214 20.98 -17.77 0.79
C SER A 214 22.29 -16.96 0.82
N ALA A 215 23.18 -17.09 -0.19
CA ALA A 215 24.46 -16.40 -0.27
C ALA A 215 24.47 -15.24 -1.29
N ARG A 216 23.33 -14.89 -1.89
CA ARG A 216 23.23 -13.75 -2.81
C ARG A 216 23.46 -12.45 -2.03
N ARG A 217 24.48 -11.70 -2.42
CA ARG A 217 24.72 -10.34 -1.91
C ARG A 217 23.57 -9.43 -2.31
N VAL A 218 23.15 -8.58 -1.38
CA VAL A 218 22.15 -7.54 -1.60
C VAL A 218 22.79 -6.48 -2.49
N SER A 219 22.18 -6.20 -3.64
CA SER A 219 22.70 -5.21 -4.59
C SER A 219 21.77 -4.02 -4.68
N VAL A 220 22.27 -2.84 -4.32
CA VAL A 220 21.51 -1.59 -4.34
C VAL A 220 22.10 -0.63 -5.39
N PRO A 221 21.30 -0.07 -6.31
CA PRO A 221 21.77 0.95 -7.24
C PRO A 221 22.24 2.23 -6.51
N SER A 222 23.26 2.90 -7.06
CA SER A 222 23.68 4.21 -6.55
C SER A 222 22.63 5.29 -6.89
N VAL A 223 22.42 6.20 -5.94
CA VAL A 223 21.53 7.37 -6.06
C VAL A 223 22.29 8.68 -6.32
N LEU A 224 23.58 8.59 -6.65
CA LEU A 224 24.45 9.72 -6.96
C LEU A 224 24.55 10.77 -5.83
N VAL A 225 24.32 10.32 -4.59
CA VAL A 225 24.50 11.08 -3.35
C VAL A 225 25.40 10.24 -2.45
N PRO A 226 26.71 10.57 -2.31
CA PRO A 226 27.68 9.72 -1.64
C PRO A 226 27.27 9.27 -0.23
N GLU A 227 26.61 10.16 0.51
CA GLU A 227 26.12 9.87 1.86
C GLU A 227 25.02 8.79 1.86
N LEU A 228 24.05 8.88 0.95
CA LEU A 228 22.99 7.88 0.82
C LEU A 228 23.54 6.56 0.25
N ASP A 229 24.49 6.61 -0.67
CA ASP A 229 25.16 5.40 -1.20
C ASP A 229 25.91 4.64 -0.09
N ALA A 230 26.58 5.35 0.81
CA ALA A 230 27.24 4.74 1.97
C ALA A 230 26.22 4.13 2.96
N GLU A 231 25.04 4.74 3.09
CA GLU A 231 23.94 4.20 3.90
C GLU A 231 23.31 2.95 3.29
N HIS A 232 23.14 2.92 1.97
CA HIS A 232 22.72 1.72 1.24
C HIS A 232 23.70 0.57 1.44
N GLU A 233 25.00 0.83 1.40
CA GLU A 233 26.03 -0.19 1.67
C GLU A 233 25.94 -0.70 3.12
N ALA A 234 25.74 0.18 4.09
CA ALA A 234 25.55 -0.20 5.50
C ALA A 234 24.30 -1.08 5.70
N CYS A 235 23.17 -0.70 5.07
CA CYS A 235 21.94 -1.49 5.09
C CYS A 235 22.12 -2.87 4.43
N ALA A 236 22.79 -2.92 3.28
CA ALA A 236 23.10 -4.17 2.59
C ALA A 236 23.99 -5.10 3.44
N ALA A 237 25.01 -4.55 4.11
CA ALA A 237 25.86 -5.31 5.03
C ALA A 237 25.07 -5.84 6.24
N ALA A 238 24.15 -5.05 6.80
CA ALA A 238 23.28 -5.48 7.90
C ALA A 238 22.31 -6.59 7.46
N LEU A 239 21.79 -6.54 6.23
CA LEU A 239 20.96 -7.61 5.65
C LEU A 239 21.74 -8.91 5.44
N GLU A 240 22.96 -8.82 4.92
CA GLU A 240 23.85 -10.00 4.77
C GLU A 240 24.13 -10.63 6.13
N ARG A 241 24.36 -9.81 7.16
CA ARG A 241 24.52 -10.27 8.54
C ARG A 241 23.26 -10.93 9.08
N LEU A 242 22.08 -10.35 8.84
CA LEU A 242 20.80 -10.96 9.22
C LEU A 242 20.60 -12.32 8.53
N ALA A 243 20.92 -12.45 7.25
CA ALA A 243 20.81 -13.70 6.52
C ALA A 243 21.76 -14.79 7.06
N ALA A 244 22.98 -14.41 7.44
CA ALA A 244 23.96 -15.33 7.99
C ALA A 244 23.63 -15.75 9.44
N GLU A 245 23.38 -14.78 10.32
CA GLU A 245 23.23 -15.02 11.76
C GLU A 245 21.81 -15.42 12.14
N ARG A 246 20.78 -14.82 11.53
CA ARG A 246 19.35 -15.04 11.84
C ARG A 246 19.04 -14.94 13.34
N THR A 247 19.72 -14.04 14.02
CA THR A 247 19.54 -13.77 15.45
C THR A 247 18.74 -12.49 15.67
N PRO A 248 18.05 -12.33 16.81
CA PRO A 248 17.43 -11.06 17.18
C PRO A 248 18.43 -9.89 17.18
N ALA A 249 19.67 -10.12 17.58
CA ALA A 249 20.71 -9.08 17.58
C ALA A 249 21.04 -8.57 16.17
N ALA A 250 21.10 -9.46 15.18
CA ALA A 250 21.28 -9.07 13.78
C ALA A 250 20.06 -8.31 13.23
N ALA A 251 18.84 -8.71 13.59
CA ALA A 251 17.62 -8.00 13.21
C ALA A 251 17.52 -6.61 13.88
N THR A 252 17.95 -6.46 15.13
CA THR A 252 18.04 -5.16 15.80
C THR A 252 19.05 -4.25 15.09
N ALA A 253 20.25 -4.76 14.78
CA ALA A 253 21.24 -3.98 14.04
C ALA A 253 20.73 -3.52 12.67
N LEU A 254 19.99 -4.37 11.95
CA LEU A 254 19.34 -3.98 10.70
C LEU A 254 18.28 -2.89 10.91
N LEU A 255 17.45 -3.01 11.95
CA LEU A 255 16.43 -2.02 12.26
C LEU A 255 17.06 -0.65 12.54
N ASP A 256 18.15 -0.62 13.33
CA ASP A 256 18.87 0.61 13.63
C ASP A 256 19.42 1.28 12.36
N GLU A 257 19.98 0.51 11.43
CA GLU A 257 20.47 1.03 10.14
C GLU A 257 19.33 1.55 9.26
N TYR A 258 18.21 0.83 9.17
CA TYR A 258 17.03 1.29 8.43
C TYR A 258 16.47 2.59 9.00
N GLU A 259 16.28 2.67 10.32
CA GLU A 259 15.72 3.87 10.94
C GLU A 259 16.62 5.09 10.72
N ARG A 260 17.95 4.91 10.81
CA ARG A 260 18.92 5.98 10.54
C ARG A 260 18.87 6.43 9.07
N HIS A 261 18.93 5.48 8.14
CA HIS A 261 18.93 5.74 6.71
C HIS A 261 17.63 6.41 6.26
N PHE A 262 16.47 5.82 6.55
CA PHE A 262 15.17 6.36 6.14
C PHE A 262 14.93 7.76 6.73
N ALA A 263 15.30 8.01 7.99
CA ALA A 263 15.15 9.34 8.57
C ALA A 263 16.01 10.40 7.85
N HIS A 264 17.24 10.05 7.46
CA HIS A 264 18.13 10.95 6.74
C HIS A 264 17.64 11.20 5.31
N GLU A 265 17.26 10.13 4.61
CA GLU A 265 16.73 10.21 3.24
C GLU A 265 15.43 11.05 3.20
N GLU A 266 14.46 10.77 4.06
CA GLU A 266 13.21 11.53 4.14
C GLU A 266 13.47 13.02 4.39
N ALA A 267 14.43 13.36 5.25
CA ALA A 267 14.81 14.74 5.52
C ALA A 267 15.43 15.43 4.28
N LEU A 268 16.29 14.73 3.55
CA LEU A 268 16.88 15.23 2.30
C LEU A 268 15.81 15.43 1.23
N LEU A 269 14.93 14.46 1.04
CA LEU A 269 13.86 14.54 0.06
C LEU A 269 12.89 15.66 0.40
N ASP A 270 12.52 15.83 1.67
CA ASP A 270 11.70 16.95 2.12
C ASP A 270 12.37 18.31 1.88
N ALA A 271 13.68 18.41 2.11
CA ALA A 271 14.40 19.66 1.92
C ALA A 271 14.57 20.02 0.43
N HIS A 272 14.78 19.03 -0.45
CA HIS A 272 15.29 19.28 -1.79
C HIS A 272 14.35 18.89 -2.94
N VAL A 273 13.42 17.94 -2.70
CA VAL A 273 12.54 17.39 -3.75
C VAL A 273 11.08 17.70 -3.45
N TYR A 274 10.65 17.51 -2.20
CA TYR A 274 9.25 17.57 -1.77
C TYR A 274 8.90 18.79 -0.92
N GLY A 275 9.78 19.80 -0.80
CA GLY A 275 9.56 20.95 0.08
C GLY A 275 8.20 21.63 -0.13
N HIS A 276 7.79 21.82 -1.38
CA HIS A 276 6.47 22.39 -1.70
C HIS A 276 5.30 21.45 -1.40
N ALA A 277 5.52 20.14 -1.45
CA ALA A 277 4.52 19.13 -1.19
C ALA A 277 4.29 18.88 0.30
N ARG A 278 5.32 19.06 1.14
CA ARG A 278 5.25 18.90 2.60
C ARG A 278 4.32 19.94 3.23
N ASP A 279 4.39 21.17 2.75
CA ASP A 279 3.66 22.30 3.33
C ASP A 279 2.32 22.58 2.62
N ALA A 280 1.99 21.81 1.57
CA ALA A 280 0.75 21.96 0.83
C ALA A 280 -0.46 21.60 1.72
N PRO A 281 -1.50 22.44 1.80
CA PRO A 281 -2.70 22.10 2.55
C PRO A 281 -3.37 20.87 1.92
N ALA A 282 -4.04 20.05 2.73
CA ALA A 282 -4.79 18.89 2.23
C ALA A 282 -5.86 19.26 1.18
N SER A 283 -6.27 20.53 1.14
CA SER A 283 -7.21 21.09 0.17
C SER A 283 -6.57 21.54 -1.16
N ALA A 284 -5.24 21.46 -1.32
CA ALA A 284 -4.53 21.93 -2.51
C ALA A 284 -4.80 21.10 -3.79
N GLY A 285 -5.68 20.10 -3.69
CA GLY A 285 -6.02 19.22 -4.79
C GLY A 285 -4.96 18.14 -5.03
N PHE A 286 -4.94 17.60 -6.25
CA PHE A 286 -3.98 16.58 -6.63
C PHE A 286 -2.57 17.16 -6.71
N SER A 287 -1.61 16.51 -6.05
CA SER A 287 -0.18 16.80 -6.18
C SER A 287 0.57 15.49 -6.37
N ALA A 288 1.18 15.33 -7.55
CA ALA A 288 1.99 14.17 -7.88
C ALA A 288 3.17 14.02 -6.91
N ALA A 289 3.83 15.13 -6.57
CA ALA A 289 4.93 15.15 -5.61
C ALA A 289 4.47 14.74 -4.20
N ALA A 290 3.32 15.24 -3.73
CA ALA A 290 2.78 14.83 -2.43
C ALA A 290 2.39 13.36 -2.42
N GLY A 291 1.85 12.84 -3.53
CA GLY A 291 1.55 11.43 -3.71
C GLY A 291 2.81 10.56 -3.66
N ALA A 292 3.83 10.92 -4.42
CA ALA A 292 5.12 10.22 -4.45
C ALA A 292 5.77 10.17 -3.07
N ARG A 293 5.84 11.32 -2.38
CA ARG A 293 6.31 11.42 -1.00
C ARG A 293 5.56 10.47 -0.07
N ARG A 294 4.23 10.54 -0.05
CA ARG A 294 3.42 9.67 0.83
C ARG A 294 3.65 8.19 0.56
N SER A 295 3.70 7.78 -0.71
CA SER A 295 3.93 6.37 -1.04
C SER A 295 5.33 5.89 -0.66
N HIS A 296 6.34 6.74 -0.79
CA HIS A 296 7.72 6.41 -0.42
C HIS A 296 7.85 6.22 1.10
N LEU A 297 7.37 7.18 1.89
CA LEU A 297 7.36 7.09 3.36
C LEU A 297 6.54 5.90 3.86
N ALA A 298 5.43 5.58 3.19
CA ALA A 298 4.65 4.39 3.53
C ALA A 298 5.43 3.10 3.28
N ASP A 299 6.27 3.05 2.24
CA ASP A 299 7.14 1.90 1.97
C ASP A 299 8.22 1.73 3.03
N HIS A 300 8.83 2.83 3.52
CA HIS A 300 9.74 2.78 4.69
C HIS A 300 9.06 2.18 5.91
N ALA A 301 7.84 2.63 6.22
CA ALA A 301 7.09 2.11 7.36
C ALA A 301 6.84 0.60 7.23
N LEU A 302 6.50 0.12 6.02
CA LEU A 302 6.32 -1.31 5.75
C LEU A 302 7.61 -2.12 5.94
N LEU A 303 8.75 -1.61 5.48
CA LEU A 303 10.06 -2.24 5.66
C LEU A 303 10.44 -2.34 7.14
N LEU A 304 10.27 -1.24 7.88
CA LEU A 304 10.51 -1.19 9.32
C LEU A 304 9.62 -2.19 10.08
N ASP A 305 8.34 -2.24 9.74
CA ASP A 305 7.40 -3.19 10.35
C ASP A 305 7.75 -4.64 10.00
N GLY A 306 8.26 -4.91 8.79
CA GLY A 306 8.80 -6.19 8.39
C GLY A 306 9.92 -6.66 9.31
N VAL A 307 10.90 -5.79 9.60
CA VAL A 307 12.01 -6.11 10.52
C VAL A 307 11.53 -6.28 11.96
N ARG A 308 10.62 -5.40 12.43
CA ARG A 308 10.02 -5.50 13.77
C ARG A 308 9.24 -6.80 13.97
N ALA A 309 8.56 -7.29 12.93
CA ALA A 309 7.88 -8.58 12.97
C ALA A 309 8.86 -9.75 13.18
N LEU A 310 10.08 -9.68 12.63
CA LEU A 310 11.13 -10.69 12.89
C LEU A 310 11.54 -10.73 14.36
N LEU A 311 11.65 -9.57 15.01
CA LEU A 311 11.99 -9.48 16.43
C LEU A 311 10.91 -10.11 17.33
N GLY A 312 9.64 -10.07 16.91
CA GLY A 312 8.53 -10.70 17.63
C GLY A 312 8.41 -12.22 17.44
N ALA A 313 9.06 -12.80 16.41
CA ALA A 313 8.88 -14.20 16.02
C ALA A 313 9.74 -15.21 16.81
N GLY A 314 10.67 -14.73 17.65
CA GLY A 314 11.59 -15.56 18.45
C GLY A 314 12.74 -16.18 17.64
N ALA A 315 12.42 -17.00 16.64
CA ALA A 315 13.40 -17.57 15.70
C ALA A 315 13.21 -17.02 14.29
N ILE A 316 14.27 -16.51 13.68
CA ILE A 316 14.23 -15.91 12.35
C ILE A 316 14.48 -17.00 11.28
N GLY A 317 13.46 -17.31 10.50
CA GLY A 317 13.58 -18.26 9.38
C GLY A 317 14.39 -17.68 8.22
N ALA A 318 15.08 -18.55 7.46
CA ALA A 318 15.84 -18.14 6.27
C ALA A 318 14.96 -17.41 5.24
N ASP A 319 13.76 -17.92 4.98
CA ASP A 319 12.81 -17.29 4.04
C ASP A 319 12.38 -15.89 4.48
N ALA A 320 12.28 -15.66 5.80
CA ALA A 320 11.88 -14.37 6.35
C ALA A 320 13.01 -13.34 6.18
N ALA A 321 14.26 -13.73 6.47
CA ALA A 321 15.43 -12.89 6.21
C ALA A 321 15.60 -12.58 4.71
N ALA A 322 15.47 -13.59 3.84
CA ALA A 322 15.55 -13.41 2.39
C ALA A 322 14.44 -12.51 1.84
N ARG A 323 13.22 -12.59 2.39
CA ARG A 323 12.11 -11.71 2.03
C ARG A 323 12.43 -10.24 2.33
N VAL A 324 12.92 -9.94 3.53
CA VAL A 324 13.27 -8.55 3.92
C VAL A 324 14.38 -8.00 3.02
N ALA A 325 15.40 -8.80 2.72
CA ALA A 325 16.45 -8.42 1.78
C ALA A 325 15.89 -8.11 0.38
N ALA A 326 15.01 -8.98 -0.14
CA ALA A 326 14.38 -8.75 -1.44
C ALA A 326 13.41 -7.56 -1.44
N GLU A 327 12.78 -7.24 -0.31
CA GLU A 327 11.94 -6.05 -0.13
C GLU A 327 12.78 -4.76 -0.22
N PHE A 328 13.95 -4.74 0.39
CA PHE A 328 14.88 -3.61 0.31
C PHE A 328 15.47 -3.40 -1.10
N GLU A 329 15.86 -4.48 -1.79
CA GLU A 329 16.33 -4.36 -3.19
C GLU A 329 15.25 -3.74 -4.09
N ARG A 330 13.99 -4.18 -3.92
CA ARG A 330 12.86 -3.61 -4.67
C ARG A 330 12.58 -2.17 -4.30
N HIS A 331 12.70 -1.81 -3.01
CA HIS A 331 12.56 -0.44 -2.55
C HIS A 331 13.53 0.48 -3.29
N ALA A 332 14.82 0.13 -3.28
CA ALA A 332 15.83 0.96 -3.89
C ALA A 332 15.72 1.07 -5.42
N GLU A 333 15.31 -0.02 -6.09
CA GLU A 333 15.04 0.03 -7.52
C GLU A 333 13.80 0.87 -7.86
N GLN A 334 12.73 0.75 -7.07
CA GLN A 334 11.43 1.33 -7.40
C GLN A 334 11.27 2.78 -6.93
N TYR A 335 11.69 3.09 -5.71
CA TYR A 335 11.51 4.41 -5.09
C TYR A 335 12.78 5.24 -5.21
N ASP A 336 13.94 4.69 -4.83
CA ASP A 336 15.15 5.49 -4.75
C ASP A 336 15.66 5.91 -6.13
N GLY A 337 15.61 4.96 -7.07
CA GLY A 337 15.80 5.20 -8.50
C GLY A 337 14.91 6.33 -9.06
N GLY A 338 13.76 6.58 -8.46
CA GLY A 338 12.79 7.59 -8.90
C GLY A 338 13.21 9.03 -8.58
N TYR A 339 14.01 9.27 -7.54
CA TYR A 339 14.40 10.63 -7.12
C TYR A 339 15.85 10.99 -7.49
N VAL A 340 16.70 10.03 -7.85
CA VAL A 340 18.16 10.18 -8.11
C VAL A 340 18.48 11.49 -8.83
N ASP A 341 17.86 11.66 -9.98
CA ASP A 341 18.07 12.77 -10.89
C ASP A 341 17.66 14.12 -10.29
N ALA A 342 16.51 14.15 -9.60
CA ALA A 342 15.97 15.36 -9.00
C ALA A 342 16.80 15.81 -7.79
N LEU A 343 17.13 14.86 -6.90
CA LEU A 343 17.89 15.11 -5.69
C LEU A 343 19.33 15.52 -5.99
N SER A 344 20.03 14.75 -6.84
CA SER A 344 21.42 15.05 -7.22
C SER A 344 21.55 16.45 -7.85
N ARG A 345 20.63 16.82 -8.74
CA ARG A 345 20.58 18.19 -9.31
C ARG A 345 20.28 19.25 -8.25
N ALA A 346 19.41 18.98 -7.29
CA ALA A 346 19.07 19.94 -6.24
C ALA A 346 20.24 20.21 -5.29
N LEU A 347 20.96 19.16 -4.90
CA LEU A 347 22.18 19.26 -4.07
C LEU A 347 23.31 19.99 -4.81
N ALA A 348 23.52 19.67 -6.09
CA ALA A 348 24.52 20.38 -6.91
C ALA A 348 24.24 21.89 -7.00
N ARG A 349 22.96 22.30 -7.07
CA ARG A 349 22.57 23.72 -7.04
C ARG A 349 22.78 24.36 -5.67
N ALA A 350 22.57 23.61 -4.58
CA ALA A 350 22.75 24.13 -3.21
C ALA A 350 24.23 24.33 -2.85
N ALA A 351 25.15 23.64 -3.53
CA ALA A 351 26.59 23.72 -3.31
C ALA A 351 27.31 24.80 -4.15
N ALA A 352 26.63 25.38 -5.14
CA ALA A 352 27.17 26.39 -6.06
C ALA A 352 26.94 27.81 -5.56
#